data_AF-A0A315SQZ6-F1
#
_entry.id   AF-A0A315SQZ6-F1
#
_cell.length_a   1.000
_cell.length_b   1.000
_cell.length_c   1.000
_cell.angle_alpha   90.00
_cell.angle_beta   90.00
_cell.angle_gamma   90.00
#
_symmetry.space_group_name_H-M   'P 1'
#
loop_
_entity.id
_entity.type
_entity.pdbx_description
1 polymer ?
#
loop_
_entity_poly.entity_id
_entity_poly.type
_entity_poly.pdbx_seq_one_letter_code
_entity_poly.pdbx_strand_id
1 'polypeptide(L)'
;MAEHDDILSDAERKALAGVSAPVAAAQKPVVLIVDDNPVNRQALSLYLKSHGIECMQADGVKEAEFKLHYEPRIALIITDLRMKPRDGRVLINKVRASEKAALSIIVVSGDTDVKEAVDVMHLGVVDFLLKPVDLGKLLGLVKKELKIE
;
A
#
# COMPACT_ATOMS: atom_id res chain seq x y z
N MET A 1 22.30 -49.50 -24.90
CA MET A 1 22.50 -48.30 -24.06
C MET A 1 21.16 -47.59 -24.03
N ALA A 2 20.57 -47.51 -22.85
CA ALA A 2 19.14 -47.26 -22.63
C ALA A 2 18.71 -45.87 -23.11
N GLU A 3 17.66 -45.87 -23.93
CA GLU A 3 16.79 -44.72 -24.16
C GLU A 3 16.11 -44.37 -22.82
N HIS A 4 16.40 -43.19 -22.28
CA HIS A 4 15.63 -42.67 -21.15
C HIS A 4 14.32 -42.12 -21.70
N ASP A 5 13.29 -42.97 -21.61
CA ASP A 5 11.88 -42.62 -21.81
C ASP A 5 11.51 -41.40 -20.95
N ASP A 6 10.84 -40.45 -21.58
CA ASP A 6 10.36 -39.19 -21.02
C ASP A 6 9.23 -39.48 -20.00
N ILE A 7 9.59 -39.63 -18.71
CA ILE A 7 8.69 -40.01 -17.60
C ILE A 7 7.80 -38.84 -17.17
N LEU A 8 6.97 -38.32 -18.06
CA LEU A 8 5.87 -37.45 -17.67
C LEU A 8 4.63 -37.81 -18.48
N SER A 9 3.64 -38.40 -17.81
CA SER A 9 2.35 -38.70 -18.41
C SER A 9 1.61 -37.41 -18.80
N ASP A 10 0.73 -37.49 -19.80
CA ASP A 10 -0.12 -36.36 -20.21
C ASP A 10 -0.98 -35.80 -19.05
N ALA A 11 -1.27 -36.63 -18.05
CA ALA A 11 -1.96 -36.23 -16.83
C ALA A 11 -1.11 -35.34 -15.92
N GLU A 12 0.21 -35.60 -15.82
CA GLU A 12 1.16 -34.78 -15.05
C GLU A 12 1.45 -33.46 -15.76
N ARG A 13 1.58 -33.47 -17.10
CA ARG A 13 1.69 -32.23 -17.90
C ARG A 13 0.45 -31.34 -17.75
N LYS A 14 -0.74 -31.94 -17.64
CA LYS A 14 -2.01 -31.22 -17.44
C LYS A 14 -2.18 -30.67 -16.03
N ALA A 15 -1.60 -31.32 -15.01
CA ALA A 15 -1.57 -30.81 -13.64
C ALA A 15 -0.66 -29.57 -13.49
N LEU A 16 0.48 -29.53 -14.19
CA LEU A 16 1.36 -28.36 -14.25
C LEU A 16 0.77 -27.19 -15.07
N ALA A 17 -0.06 -27.48 -16.08
CA ALA A 17 -0.83 -26.46 -16.81
C ALA A 17 -2.02 -25.90 -16.01
N GLY A 18 -2.35 -26.49 -14.86
CA GLY A 18 -3.49 -26.14 -14.01
C GLY A 18 -3.19 -25.19 -12.85
N VAL A 19 -1.93 -24.79 -12.63
CA VAL A 19 -1.56 -23.77 -11.62
C VAL A 19 -1.52 -22.37 -12.24
N SER A 20 -2.52 -22.07 -13.06
CA SER A 20 -2.90 -20.69 -13.32
C SER A 20 -4.28 -20.53 -12.70
N ALA A 21 -4.29 -20.23 -11.38
CA ALA A 21 -5.42 -19.50 -10.82
C ALA A 21 -5.74 -18.36 -11.79
N PRO A 22 -7.03 -18.09 -12.09
CA PRO A 22 -7.37 -17.04 -13.02
C PRO A 22 -6.67 -15.78 -12.51
N VAL A 23 -5.77 -15.23 -13.33
CA VAL A 23 -5.29 -13.87 -13.15
C VAL A 23 -6.53 -13.02 -13.31
N ALA A 24 -7.24 -12.80 -12.20
CA ALA A 24 -8.33 -11.86 -12.10
C ALA A 24 -7.80 -10.60 -12.79
N ALA A 25 -8.47 -10.18 -13.87
CA ALA A 25 -8.08 -9.03 -14.68
C ALA A 25 -7.48 -7.97 -13.75
N ALA A 26 -6.18 -7.70 -13.88
CA ALA A 26 -5.38 -7.04 -12.86
C ALA A 26 -6.13 -5.82 -12.34
N GLN A 27 -6.74 -5.95 -11.17
CA GLN A 27 -7.64 -4.92 -10.68
C GLN A 27 -6.78 -3.69 -10.39
N LYS A 28 -7.25 -2.50 -10.80
CA LYS A 28 -6.49 -1.27 -10.61
C LYS A 28 -6.10 -1.12 -9.13
N PRO A 29 -4.80 -0.89 -8.83
CA PRO A 29 -4.36 -0.74 -7.45
C PRO A 29 -4.99 0.51 -6.83
N VAL A 30 -5.32 0.40 -5.54
CA VAL A 30 -5.96 1.47 -4.77
C VAL A 30 -4.97 2.03 -3.75
N VAL A 31 -4.93 3.36 -3.64
CA VAL A 31 -4.23 4.06 -2.55
C VAL A 31 -5.20 4.31 -1.40
N LEU A 32 -4.82 3.90 -0.19
CA LEU A 32 -5.55 4.24 1.03
C LEU A 32 -4.93 5.49 1.68
N ILE A 33 -5.68 6.58 1.76
CA ILE A 33 -5.26 7.83 2.41
C ILE A 33 -5.86 7.88 3.82
N VAL A 34 -5.02 7.99 4.84
CA VAL A 34 -5.41 8.01 6.25
C VAL A 34 -4.95 9.33 6.87
N ASP A 35 -5.88 10.21 7.17
CA ASP A 35 -5.63 11.53 7.79
C ASP A 35 -6.93 11.91 8.53
N ASP A 36 -6.86 12.41 9.76
CA ASP A 36 -8.05 12.76 10.56
C ASP A 36 -8.67 14.09 10.10
N ASN A 37 -7.91 14.91 9.38
CA ASN A 37 -8.40 16.14 8.77
C ASN A 37 -9.08 15.85 7.43
N PRO A 38 -10.42 16.04 7.32
CA PRO A 38 -11.16 15.74 6.10
C PRO A 38 -10.73 16.61 4.91
N VAL A 39 -10.26 17.84 5.16
CA VAL A 39 -9.80 18.75 4.10
C VAL A 39 -8.52 18.23 3.46
N ASN A 40 -7.53 17.86 4.28
CA ASN A 40 -6.26 17.27 3.80
C ASN A 40 -6.51 15.98 3.01
N ARG A 41 -7.32 15.09 3.61
CA ARG A 41 -7.65 13.78 3.04
C ARG A 41 -8.37 13.91 1.69
N GLN A 42 -9.35 14.81 1.60
CA GLN A 42 -10.09 15.07 0.38
C GLN A 42 -9.22 15.73 -0.69
N ALA A 43 -8.41 16.72 -0.32
CA ALA A 43 -7.51 17.41 -1.24
C ALA A 43 -6.50 16.43 -1.88
N LEU A 44 -5.86 15.60 -1.06
CA LEU A 44 -4.93 14.59 -1.56
C LEU A 44 -5.63 13.54 -2.43
N SER A 45 -6.83 13.11 -2.03
CA SER A 45 -7.63 12.17 -2.83
C SER A 45 -7.99 12.74 -4.21
N LEU A 46 -8.40 14.00 -4.28
CA LEU A 46 -8.71 14.68 -5.54
C LEU A 46 -7.46 14.81 -6.42
N TYR A 47 -6.33 15.18 -5.82
CA TYR A 47 -5.06 15.30 -6.54
C TYR A 47 -4.61 13.96 -7.13
N LEU A 48 -4.62 12.87 -6.37
CA LEU A 48 -4.22 11.56 -6.92
C LEU A 48 -5.21 11.06 -7.97
N LYS A 49 -6.52 11.26 -7.76
CA LYS A 49 -7.56 10.90 -8.74
C LYS A 49 -7.43 11.66 -10.05
N SER A 50 -7.04 12.94 -10.04
CA SER A 50 -6.80 13.71 -11.27
C SER A 50 -5.61 13.18 -12.08
N HIS A 51 -4.74 12.37 -11.45
CA HIS A 51 -3.64 11.65 -12.09
C HIS A 51 -3.99 10.18 -12.39
N GLY A 52 -5.26 9.80 -12.34
CA GLY A 52 -5.74 8.47 -12.69
C GLY A 52 -5.55 7.39 -11.62
N ILE A 53 -5.18 7.78 -10.39
CA ILE A 53 -4.95 6.86 -9.27
C ILE A 53 -6.23 6.70 -8.45
N GLU A 54 -6.71 5.47 -8.31
CA GLU A 54 -7.87 5.16 -7.49
C GLU A 54 -7.53 5.31 -6.01
N CYS A 55 -8.41 5.96 -5.24
CA CYS A 55 -8.16 6.26 -3.83
C CYS A 55 -9.35 5.90 -2.96
N MET A 56 -9.07 5.25 -1.83
CA MET A 56 -9.94 5.19 -0.66
C MET A 56 -9.42 6.14 0.41
N GLN A 57 -10.32 6.62 1.25
CA GLN A 57 -10.01 7.54 2.35
C GLN A 57 -10.35 6.86 3.67
N ALA A 58 -9.61 7.13 4.73
CA ALA A 58 -9.96 6.75 6.09
C ALA A 58 -9.67 7.92 7.04
N ASP A 59 -10.55 8.15 8.01
CA ASP A 59 -10.37 9.21 9.02
C ASP A 59 -9.46 8.83 10.18
N GLY A 60 -8.98 7.59 10.20
CA GLY A 60 -8.06 7.11 11.21
C GLY A 60 -7.85 5.60 11.16
N VAL A 61 -7.14 5.10 12.17
CA VAL A 61 -6.64 3.71 12.22
C VAL A 61 -7.75 2.67 12.10
N LYS A 62 -8.89 2.86 12.79
CA LYS A 62 -9.99 1.86 12.79
C LYS A 62 -10.61 1.70 11.40
N GLU A 63 -10.91 2.81 10.72
CA GLU A 63 -11.48 2.77 9.38
C GLU A 63 -10.46 2.24 8.37
N ALA A 64 -9.17 2.58 8.53
CA ALA A 64 -8.09 2.05 7.72
C ALA A 64 -7.99 0.52 7.85
N GLU A 65 -8.03 -0.03 9.08
CA GLU A 65 -8.03 -1.48 9.32
C GLU A 65 -9.22 -2.17 8.66
N PHE A 66 -10.43 -1.60 8.81
CA PHE A 66 -11.63 -2.13 8.16
C PHE A 66 -11.44 -2.20 6.63
N LYS A 67 -10.95 -1.11 6.01
CA LYS A 67 -10.74 -1.05 4.56
C LYS A 67 -9.65 -2.01 4.10
N LEU A 68 -8.54 -2.12 4.83
CA LEU A 68 -7.48 -3.08 4.55
C LEU A 68 -7.93 -4.53 4.66
N HIS A 69 -8.95 -4.81 5.48
CA HIS A 69 -9.50 -6.16 5.60
C HIS A 69 -10.39 -6.52 4.40
N TYR A 70 -11.24 -5.60 3.94
CA TYR A 70 -12.26 -5.88 2.91
C TYR A 70 -11.86 -5.49 1.48
N GLU A 71 -10.83 -4.66 1.30
CA GLU A 71 -10.36 -4.24 -0.02
C GLU A 71 -8.97 -4.82 -0.33
N PRO A 72 -8.88 -5.96 -1.04
CA PRO A 72 -7.61 -6.56 -1.40
C PRO A 72 -6.83 -5.75 -2.45
N ARG A 73 -7.45 -4.79 -3.15
CA ARG A 73 -6.77 -3.94 -4.13
C ARG A 73 -5.90 -2.85 -3.51
N ILE A 74 -5.98 -2.61 -2.20
CA ILE A 74 -5.13 -1.60 -1.55
C ILE A 74 -3.67 -2.04 -1.67
N ALA A 75 -2.91 -1.27 -2.45
CA ALA A 75 -1.51 -1.55 -2.75
C ALA A 75 -0.55 -0.56 -2.09
N LEU A 76 -1.07 0.57 -1.58
CA LEU A 76 -0.27 1.59 -0.91
C LEU A 76 -1.10 2.33 0.13
N ILE A 77 -0.48 2.67 1.26
CA ILE A 77 -1.05 3.53 2.30
C ILE A 77 -0.29 4.87 2.31
N ILE A 78 -1.02 5.98 2.38
CA ILE A 78 -0.49 7.28 2.77
C ILE A 78 -1.12 7.61 4.12
N THR A 79 -0.32 7.77 5.18
CA THR A 79 -0.85 8.01 6.53
C THR A 79 -0.23 9.24 7.18
N ASP A 80 -1.04 10.04 7.88
CA ASP A 80 -0.52 10.95 8.89
C ASP A 80 -0.08 10.15 10.13
N LEU A 81 0.90 10.68 10.87
CA LEU A 81 1.23 10.21 12.21
C LEU A 81 0.31 10.85 13.25
N ARG A 82 0.07 12.14 13.12
CA ARG A 82 -0.66 12.92 14.13
C ARG A 82 -2.16 12.81 13.89
N MET A 83 -2.72 11.70 14.33
CA MET A 83 -4.16 11.46 14.29
C MET A 83 -4.71 11.18 15.70
N LYS A 84 -5.86 11.77 16.03
CA LYS A 84 -6.59 11.43 17.26
C LYS A 84 -7.76 10.48 16.94
N PRO A 85 -8.05 9.50 17.82
CA PRO A 85 -7.40 9.18 19.08
C PRO A 85 -6.17 8.25 18.96
N ARG A 86 -5.82 7.79 17.75
CA ARG A 86 -4.73 6.82 17.54
C ARG A 86 -3.77 7.32 16.46
N ASP A 87 -2.50 7.38 16.83
CA ASP A 87 -1.37 7.76 15.97
C ASP A 87 -1.19 6.78 14.79
N GLY A 88 -0.79 7.30 13.63
CA GLY A 88 -0.45 6.52 12.44
C GLY A 88 0.62 5.44 12.67
N ARG A 89 1.52 5.62 13.65
CA ARG A 89 2.47 4.57 14.09
C ARG A 89 1.75 3.28 14.50
N VAL A 90 0.58 3.38 15.10
CA VAL A 90 -0.24 2.22 15.47
C VAL A 90 -0.71 1.48 14.22
N LEU A 91 -1.12 2.20 13.17
CA LEU A 91 -1.49 1.62 11.89
C LEU A 91 -0.30 0.91 11.24
N ILE A 92 0.87 1.56 11.19
CA ILE A 92 2.09 0.99 10.60
C ILE A 92 2.45 -0.34 11.28
N ASN A 93 2.54 -0.35 12.60
CA ASN A 93 2.88 -1.57 13.36
C ASN A 93 1.86 -2.69 13.11
N LYS A 94 0.57 -2.38 13.04
CA LYS A 94 -0.47 -3.36 12.75
C LYS A 94 -0.37 -3.95 11.35
N VAL A 95 -0.09 -3.10 10.35
CA VAL A 95 0.12 -3.57 8.97
C VAL A 95 1.35 -4.47 8.90
N ARG A 96 2.45 -4.08 9.54
CA ARG A 96 3.69 -4.87 9.62
C ARG A 96 3.53 -6.20 10.37
N ALA A 97 2.59 -6.28 11.31
CA ALA A 97 2.25 -7.52 12.01
C ALA A 97 1.18 -8.38 11.32
N SER A 98 0.71 -7.99 10.12
CA SER A 98 -0.35 -8.69 9.37
C SER A 98 0.20 -9.40 8.13
N GLU A 99 -0.65 -10.16 7.44
CA GLU A 99 -0.37 -10.73 6.11
C GLU A 99 0.05 -9.66 5.07
N LYS A 100 -0.30 -8.39 5.31
CA LYS A 100 0.03 -7.24 4.46
C LYS A 100 1.32 -6.54 4.90
N ALA A 101 2.23 -7.24 5.58
CA ALA A 101 3.48 -6.67 6.08
C ALA A 101 4.35 -6.01 5.01
N ALA A 102 4.27 -6.49 3.76
CA ALA A 102 5.01 -5.94 2.62
C ALA A 102 4.34 -4.72 1.95
N LEU A 103 3.17 -4.29 2.42
CA LEU A 103 2.43 -3.16 1.84
C LEU A 103 3.24 -1.86 1.95
N SER A 104 3.34 -1.13 0.84
CA SER A 104 4.02 0.16 0.78
C SER A 104 3.28 1.19 1.63
N ILE A 105 4.01 1.89 2.50
CA ILE A 105 3.46 2.94 3.37
C ILE A 105 4.30 4.20 3.18
N ILE A 106 3.66 5.31 2.84
CA ILE A 106 4.26 6.64 2.83
C ILE A 106 3.68 7.40 4.03
N VAL A 107 4.54 8.06 4.78
CA VAL A 107 4.13 8.86 5.94
C VAL A 107 4.15 10.33 5.58
N VAL A 108 3.10 11.06 5.98
CA VAL A 108 2.93 12.48 5.72
C VAL A 108 2.58 13.18 7.03
N SER A 109 3.49 13.94 7.64
CA SER A 109 3.19 14.59 8.92
C SER A 109 3.69 16.03 9.00
N GLY A 110 2.95 16.89 9.71
CA GLY A 110 3.28 18.31 9.87
C GLY A 110 4.00 18.66 11.16
N ASP A 111 4.03 17.74 12.12
CA ASP A 111 4.67 17.93 13.41
C ASP A 111 5.38 16.64 13.81
N THR A 112 6.70 16.63 13.66
CA THR A 112 7.56 15.52 14.08
C THR A 112 8.94 16.04 14.40
N ASP A 113 9.66 15.34 15.28
CA ASP A 113 11.08 15.56 15.48
C ASP A 113 11.93 14.59 14.65
N VAL A 114 13.24 14.85 14.58
CA VAL A 114 14.18 14.01 13.81
C VAL A 114 14.17 12.56 14.32
N LYS A 115 14.00 12.35 15.62
CA LYS A 115 14.05 11.03 16.23
C LYS A 115 12.82 10.21 15.83
N GLU A 116 11.64 10.80 15.87
CA GLU A 116 10.40 10.17 15.44
C GLU A 116 10.41 9.83 13.95
N ALA A 117 10.91 10.73 13.09
CA ALA A 117 11.07 10.46 11.67
C ALA A 117 11.98 9.24 11.45
N VAL A 118 13.12 9.19 12.15
CA VAL A 118 14.05 8.04 12.11
C VAL A 118 13.38 6.76 12.62
N ASP A 119 12.66 6.81 13.74
CA ASP A 119 11.95 5.66 14.29
C ASP A 119 10.90 5.11 13.32
N VAL A 120 10.20 5.99 12.58
CA VAL A 120 9.23 5.57 11.57
C VAL A 120 9.90 4.96 10.35
N MET A 121 11.04 5.50 9.91
CA MET A 121 11.83 4.89 8.84
C MET A 121 12.25 3.46 9.19
N HIS A 122 12.60 3.19 10.45
CA HIS A 122 12.93 1.83 10.92
C HIS A 122 11.74 0.85 10.86
N LEU A 123 10.49 1.31 10.72
CA LEU A 123 9.32 0.46 10.51
C LEU A 123 9.15 0.01 9.05
N GLY A 124 10.12 0.31 8.19
CA GLY A 124 10.11 -0.08 6.78
C GLY A 124 9.06 0.66 5.97
N VAL A 125 8.84 1.94 6.24
CA VAL A 125 8.06 2.83 5.37
C VAL A 125 8.88 3.20 4.14
N VAL A 126 8.21 3.57 3.05
CA VAL A 126 8.84 3.96 1.78
C VAL A 126 9.57 5.29 1.93
N ASP A 127 8.87 6.28 2.49
CA ASP A 127 9.43 7.60 2.76
C ASP A 127 8.60 8.30 3.85
N PHE A 128 9.21 9.33 4.43
CA PHE A 128 8.59 10.25 5.37
C PHE A 128 8.60 11.66 4.76
N LEU A 129 7.43 12.25 4.56
CA LEU A 129 7.25 13.59 3.99
C LEU A 129 6.73 14.56 5.04
N LEU A 130 7.42 15.70 5.17
CA LEU A 130 6.97 16.80 6.02
C LEU A 130 5.86 17.61 5.34
N LYS A 131 4.85 18.03 6.10
CA LYS A 131 3.90 19.06 5.65
C LYS A 131 4.59 20.45 5.70
N PRO A 132 4.36 21.35 4.73
CA PRO A 132 3.51 21.18 3.55
C PRO A 132 4.11 20.18 2.56
N VAL A 133 3.30 19.22 2.11
CA VAL A 133 3.78 18.15 1.23
C VAL A 133 4.09 18.71 -0.16
N ASP A 134 5.26 18.35 -0.66
CA ASP A 134 5.56 18.41 -2.09
C ASP A 134 4.74 17.31 -2.80
N LEU A 135 3.65 17.74 -3.44
CA LEU A 135 2.74 16.84 -4.16
C LEU A 135 3.41 16.15 -5.36
N GLY A 136 4.40 16.78 -5.99
CA GLY A 136 5.16 16.18 -7.09
C GLY A 136 6.04 15.04 -6.60
N LYS A 137 6.75 15.26 -5.47
CA LYS A 137 7.53 14.20 -4.81
C LYS A 137 6.62 13.04 -4.37
N LEU A 138 5.50 13.35 -3.72
CA LEU A 138 4.53 12.34 -3.28
C LEU A 138 4.00 11.52 -4.47
N LEU A 139 3.58 12.19 -5.56
CA LEU A 139 3.09 11.52 -6.76
C LEU A 139 4.16 10.60 -7.36
N GLY A 140 5.42 11.06 -7.44
CA GLY A 140 6.53 10.26 -7.94
C GLY A 140 6.73 8.98 -7.12
N LEU A 141 6.66 9.07 -5.79
CA LEU A 141 6.72 7.90 -4.91
C LEU A 141 5.53 6.96 -5.14
N VAL A 142 4.30 7.49 -5.17
CA VAL A 142 3.10 6.68 -5.40
C VAL A 142 3.18 5.94 -6.74
N LYS A 143 3.54 6.65 -7.83
CA LYS A 143 3.70 6.05 -9.15
C LYS A 143 4.76 4.95 -9.17
N LYS A 144 5.92 5.21 -8.56
CA LYS A 144 7.01 4.23 -8.43
C LYS A 144 6.56 2.96 -7.70
N GLU A 145 5.89 3.11 -6.55
CA GLU A 145 5.44 1.98 -5.74
C GLU A 145 4.29 1.20 -6.40
N LEU A 146 3.40 1.89 -7.12
CA LEU A 146 2.32 1.27 -7.90
C LEU A 146 2.78 0.73 -9.26
N LYS A 147 4.03 0.99 -9.66
CA LYS A 147 4.61 0.62 -10.96
C LYS A 147 3.80 1.14 -12.15
N ILE A 148 3.39 2.40 -12.07
CA ILE A 148 2.65 3.11 -13.12
C ILE A 148 3.48 4.29 -13.62
N GLU A 149 3.52 4.49 -14.94
CA GLU A 149 4.30 5.55 -15.62
C GLU A 149 3.71 6.96 -15.43
#